data_AF-A0AAV5JVG8-F1
#
_entry.id   AF-A0AAV5JVG8-F1
#
_cell.length_a   1.000
_cell.length_b   1.000
_cell.length_c   1.000
_cell.angle_alpha   90.00
_cell.angle_beta   90.00
_cell.angle_gamma   90.00
#
_symmetry.space_group_name_H-M   'P 1'
#
loop_
_entity.id
_entity.type
_entity.pdbx_description
1 polymer ?
#
loop_
_entity_poly.entity_id
_entity_poly.type
_entity_poly.pdbx_seq_one_letter_code
_entity_poly.pdbx_strand_id
1 'polypeptide(L)'
;MELSLSSIQDLVKEIKEEMFLNIDPYSFVSSSAYDTAWLAMVPNPQELGKPMFKGCLEWVVNNQREEGFWGEFDGHGMPTIESLPATLACVLALKKWNVGTKEVERGDYTCV
;
A
#
# COMPACT_ATOMS: atom_id res chain seq x y z
N MET A 1 14.78 30.04 15.15
CA MET A 1 15.51 30.33 13.91
C MET A 1 14.50 30.99 12.99
N GLU A 2 14.61 32.29 12.72
CA GLU A 2 13.69 32.96 11.80
C GLU A 2 14.07 32.60 10.36
N LEU A 3 13.07 32.23 9.56
CA LEU A 3 13.27 31.96 8.13
C LEU A 3 13.55 33.27 7.40
N SER A 4 14.56 33.27 6.54
CA SER A 4 14.84 34.43 5.69
C SER A 4 13.76 34.61 4.63
N LEU A 5 13.56 35.84 4.15
CA LEU A 5 12.61 36.13 3.07
C LEU A 5 12.90 35.32 1.81
N SER A 6 14.18 35.10 1.48
CA SER A 6 14.59 34.25 0.36
C SER A 6 14.19 32.80 0.57
N SER A 7 14.37 32.24 1.77
CA SER A 7 13.94 30.87 2.09
C SER A 7 12.42 30.71 1.95
N ILE A 8 11.65 31.73 2.34
CA ILE A 8 10.19 31.72 2.16
C ILE A 8 9.83 31.76 0.66
N GLN A 9 10.51 32.59 -0.13
CA GLN A 9 10.28 32.69 -1.58
C GLN A 9 10.61 31.38 -2.31
N ASP A 10 11.69 30.71 -1.91
CA ASP A 10 12.10 29.42 -2.47
C ASP A 10 11.05 28.34 -2.16
N LEU A 11 10.58 28.24 -0.91
CA LEU A 11 9.51 27.30 -0.53
C LEU A 11 8.19 27.58 -1.26
N VAL A 12 7.83 28.86 -1.44
CA VAL A 12 6.62 29.23 -2.19
C VAL A 12 6.74 28.85 -3.66
N LYS A 13 7.95 28.94 -4.23
CA LYS A 13 8.20 28.52 -5.61
C LYS A 13 8.07 27.00 -5.74
N GLU A 14 8.65 26.24 -4.81
CA GLU A 14 8.58 24.77 -4.77
C GLU A 14 7.13 24.28 -4.67
N ILE A 15 6.33 24.83 -3.74
CA ILE A 15 4.89 24.50 -3.61
C ILE A 15 4.14 24.77 -4.92
N LYS A 16 4.42 25.90 -5.59
CA LYS A 16 3.77 26.22 -6.86
C LYS A 16 4.18 25.25 -7.96
N GLU A 17 5.43 24.83 -8.00
CA GLU A 17 5.89 23.84 -8.97
C GLU A 17 5.20 22.49 -8.69
N GLU A 18 5.24 21.98 -7.46
CA GLU A 18 4.60 20.69 -7.13
C GLU A 18 3.08 20.68 -7.38
N MET A 19 2.37 21.77 -7.05
CA MET A 19 0.91 21.83 -7.17
C MET A 19 0.41 22.13 -8.59
N PHE A 20 1.18 22.85 -9.42
CA PHE A 20 0.73 23.34 -10.72
C PHE A 20 1.48 22.76 -11.92
N LEU A 21 2.42 21.84 -11.71
CA LEU A 21 2.91 21.00 -12.80
C LEU A 21 1.76 20.12 -13.35
N ASN A 22 1.84 19.74 -14.63
CA ASN A 22 0.92 18.78 -15.27
C ASN A 22 1.14 17.34 -14.76
N ILE A 23 1.22 17.18 -13.44
CA ILE A 23 1.35 15.91 -12.75
C ILE A 23 -0.07 15.35 -12.59
N ASP A 24 -0.21 14.05 -12.83
CA ASP A 24 -1.47 13.36 -12.54
C ASP A 24 -1.76 13.50 -11.04
N PRO A 25 -2.87 14.16 -10.64
CA PRO A 25 -3.20 14.36 -9.23
C PRO A 25 -3.32 13.05 -8.44
N TYR A 26 -3.55 11.91 -9.12
CA TYR A 26 -3.60 10.59 -8.47
C TYR A 26 -2.22 10.03 -8.11
N SER A 27 -1.14 10.59 -8.64
CA SER A 27 0.24 10.17 -8.29
C SER A 27 0.65 10.53 -6.85
N PHE A 28 -0.08 11.45 -6.21
CA PHE A 28 0.15 11.84 -4.82
C PHE A 28 -0.58 10.93 -3.82
N VAL A 29 -1.44 10.02 -4.28
CA VAL A 29 -2.21 9.12 -3.42
C VAL A 29 -1.42 7.83 -3.23
N SER A 30 -1.14 7.46 -1.98
CA SER A 30 -0.47 6.20 -1.68
C SER A 30 -1.36 5.01 -2.04
N SER A 31 -0.72 3.90 -2.41
CA SER A 31 -1.44 2.66 -2.69
C SER A 31 -1.99 2.07 -1.39
N SER A 32 -3.31 1.89 -1.32
CA SER A 32 -3.95 1.22 -0.19
C SER A 32 -3.80 -0.30 -0.33
N ALA A 33 -3.03 -0.90 0.58
CA ALA A 33 -2.88 -2.35 0.63
C ALA A 33 -4.22 -3.07 0.89
N TYR A 34 -5.09 -2.45 1.70
CA TYR A 34 -6.42 -2.95 2.00
C TYR A 34 -7.29 -3.05 0.73
N ASP A 35 -7.43 -1.96 -0.02
CA ASP A 35 -8.24 -1.93 -1.24
C ASP A 35 -7.64 -2.83 -2.33
N THR A 36 -6.32 -2.85 -2.44
CA THR A 36 -5.61 -3.71 -3.39
C THR A 36 -5.84 -5.19 -3.09
N ALA A 37 -5.87 -5.59 -1.82
CA ALA A 37 -6.21 -6.95 -1.42
C ALA A 37 -7.65 -7.33 -1.75
N TRP A 38 -8.60 -6.41 -1.58
CA TRP A 38 -10.00 -6.63 -1.98
C TRP A 38 -10.13 -6.84 -3.49
N LEU A 39 -9.45 -6.05 -4.30
CA LEU A 39 -9.41 -6.24 -5.75
C LEU A 39 -8.73 -7.57 -6.11
N ALA A 40 -7.64 -7.94 -5.43
CA ALA A 40 -6.96 -9.22 -5.64
C ALA A 40 -7.88 -10.42 -5.38
N MET A 41 -8.90 -10.29 -4.53
CA MET A 41 -9.85 -11.36 -4.24
C MET A 41 -10.96 -11.53 -5.29
N VAL A 42 -11.12 -10.61 -6.25
CA VAL A 42 -12.19 -10.71 -7.25
C VAL A 42 -11.90 -11.87 -8.21
N PRO A 43 -12.79 -12.88 -8.32
CA PRO A 43 -12.56 -14.00 -9.23
C PRO A 43 -12.80 -13.61 -10.68
N ASN A 44 -12.03 -14.22 -11.59
CA ASN A 44 -12.23 -14.06 -13.02
C ASN A 44 -13.42 -14.93 -13.49
N PRO A 45 -14.49 -14.35 -14.08
CA PRO A 45 -15.66 -15.12 -14.52
C PRO A 45 -15.39 -15.97 -15.78
N GLN A 46 -14.32 -15.69 -16.52
CA GLN A 46 -13.90 -16.43 -17.70
C GLN A 46 -12.81 -17.48 -17.40
N GLU A 47 -12.03 -17.31 -16.32
CA GLU A 47 -10.96 -18.23 -15.92
C GLU A 47 -11.15 -18.72 -14.48
N LEU A 48 -11.72 -19.91 -14.32
CA LEU A 48 -11.93 -20.51 -13.00
C LEU A 48 -10.61 -20.66 -12.23
N GLY A 49 -10.61 -20.28 -10.96
CA GLY A 49 -9.45 -20.43 -10.09
C GLY A 49 -8.37 -19.35 -10.26
N LYS A 50 -8.66 -18.26 -11.00
CA LYS A 50 -7.74 -17.12 -11.13
C LYS A 50 -8.39 -15.80 -10.73
N PRO A 51 -7.60 -14.83 -10.23
CA PRO A 51 -8.10 -13.49 -9.96
C PRO A 51 -8.38 -12.74 -11.27
N MET A 52 -9.40 -11.88 -11.26
CA MET A 52 -9.68 -10.93 -12.34
C MET A 52 -8.53 -9.91 -12.46
N PHE A 53 -8.01 -9.43 -11.32
CA PHE A 53 -6.95 -8.44 -11.25
C PHE A 53 -5.63 -9.07 -10.77
N LYS A 54 -4.93 -9.77 -11.67
CA LYS A 54 -3.67 -10.47 -11.36
C LYS A 54 -2.60 -9.54 -10.78
N GLY A 55 -2.48 -8.32 -11.32
CA GLY A 55 -1.52 -7.32 -10.83
C GLY A 55 -1.74 -6.92 -9.37
N CYS A 56 -2.99 -6.90 -8.89
CA CYS A 56 -3.26 -6.64 -7.47
C CYS A 56 -2.76 -7.78 -6.58
N LEU A 57 -2.94 -9.04 -7.00
CA LEU A 57 -2.43 -10.19 -6.26
C LEU A 57 -0.89 -10.20 -6.23
N GLU A 58 -0.26 -9.94 -7.37
CA GLU A 58 1.20 -9.82 -7.47
C GLU A 58 1.73 -8.67 -6.60
N TRP A 59 1.03 -7.54 -6.57
CA TRP A 59 1.38 -6.44 -5.69
C TRP A 59 1.31 -6.85 -4.23
N VAL A 60 0.25 -7.55 -3.79
CA VAL A 60 0.14 -8.04 -2.40
C VAL A 60 1.31 -8.94 -2.04
N VAL A 61 1.69 -9.90 -2.90
CA VAL A 61 2.84 -10.79 -2.65
C VAL A 61 4.15 -10.00 -2.46
N ASN A 62 4.36 -8.97 -3.28
CA ASN A 62 5.65 -8.28 -3.35
C ASN A 62 5.79 -7.08 -2.39
N ASN A 63 4.72 -6.68 -1.70
CA ASN A 63 4.70 -5.45 -0.87
C ASN A 63 4.46 -5.72 0.62
N GLN A 64 4.74 -6.94 1.10
CA GLN A 64 4.80 -7.19 2.54
C GLN A 64 6.03 -6.50 3.15
N ARG A 65 5.85 -5.83 4.29
CA ARG A 65 6.97 -5.23 5.05
C ARG A 65 7.86 -6.31 5.67
N GLU A 66 9.07 -5.93 6.09
CA GLU A 66 10.02 -6.85 6.73
C GLU A 66 9.47 -7.43 8.03
N GLU A 67 8.66 -6.63 8.72
CA GLU A 67 8.00 -6.97 9.98
C GLU A 67 6.74 -7.83 9.79
N GLY A 68 6.33 -8.09 8.54
CA GLY A 68 5.24 -9.02 8.22
C GLY A 68 3.86 -8.39 7.98
N PHE A 69 3.69 -7.09 8.24
CA PHE A 69 2.42 -6.39 7.97
C PHE A 69 2.35 -5.81 6.54
N TRP A 70 1.13 -5.45 6.14
CA TRP A 70 0.84 -4.56 5.02
C TRP A 70 0.15 -3.29 5.51
N GLY A 71 0.29 -2.21 4.74
CA GLY A 71 -0.30 -0.91 5.04
C GLY A 71 0.73 0.12 5.50
N GLU A 72 0.21 1.21 6.05
CA GLU A 72 1.00 2.38 6.46
C GLU A 72 1.79 2.10 7.74
N PHE A 73 2.80 2.92 7.99
CA PHE A 73 3.61 2.90 9.21
C PHE A 73 3.91 4.33 9.64
N ASP A 74 4.16 4.55 10.92
CA ASP A 74 4.47 5.87 11.46
C ASP A 74 5.93 6.29 11.21
N GLY A 75 6.31 7.48 11.66
CA GLY A 75 7.68 7.98 11.51
C GLY A 75 8.77 7.15 12.22
N HIS A 76 8.39 6.16 13.03
CA HIS A 76 9.28 5.24 13.72
C HIS A 76 9.34 3.85 13.06
N GLY A 77 8.63 3.65 11.94
CA GLY A 77 8.55 2.34 11.29
C GLY A 77 7.50 1.41 11.87
N MET A 78 6.68 1.87 12.82
CA MET A 78 5.70 1.02 13.50
C MET A 78 4.38 1.00 12.72
N PRO A 79 3.70 -0.16 12.62
CA PRO A 79 2.42 -0.26 11.96
C PRO A 79 1.38 0.68 12.60
N THR A 80 0.61 1.35 11.77
CA THR A 80 -0.53 2.16 12.22
C THR A 80 -1.74 1.28 12.55
N ILE A 81 -2.79 1.90 13.09
CA ILE A 81 -4.07 1.20 13.33
C ILE A 81 -4.70 0.63 12.04
N GLU A 82 -4.35 1.19 10.88
CA GLU A 82 -4.86 0.77 9.57
C GLU A 82 -4.10 -0.43 9.00
N SER A 83 -2.91 -0.74 9.52
CA SER A 83 -2.10 -1.86 9.06
C SER A 83 -2.72 -3.20 9.43
N LEU A 84 -3.46 -3.29 10.54
CA LEU A 84 -4.11 -4.53 10.95
C LEU A 84 -5.18 -5.00 9.93
N PRO A 85 -6.21 -4.19 9.59
CA PRO A 85 -7.19 -4.60 8.59
C PRO A 85 -6.56 -4.81 7.21
N ALA A 86 -5.56 -4.01 6.84
CA ALA A 86 -4.82 -4.20 5.59
C ALA A 86 -4.08 -5.55 5.56
N THR A 87 -3.35 -5.89 6.61
CA THR A 87 -2.63 -7.17 6.76
C THR A 87 -3.59 -8.34 6.70
N LEU A 88 -4.71 -8.27 7.42
CA LEU A 88 -5.72 -9.32 7.39
C LEU A 88 -6.30 -9.50 5.98
N ALA A 89 -6.65 -8.42 5.29
CA ALA A 89 -7.15 -8.49 3.92
C ALA A 89 -6.12 -9.10 2.96
N CYS A 90 -4.85 -8.69 3.07
CA CYS A 90 -3.75 -9.25 2.29
C CYS A 90 -3.56 -10.76 2.53
N VAL A 91 -3.52 -11.18 3.79
CA VAL A 91 -3.43 -12.61 4.15
C VAL A 91 -4.61 -13.41 3.58
N LEU A 92 -5.83 -12.88 3.67
CA LEU A 92 -7.02 -13.53 3.10
C LEU A 92 -6.93 -13.64 1.57
N ALA A 93 -6.44 -12.60 0.89
CA ALA A 93 -6.24 -12.62 -0.55
C ALA A 93 -5.22 -13.69 -0.98
N LEU A 94 -4.09 -13.79 -0.27
CA LEU A 94 -3.07 -14.81 -0.53
C LEU A 94 -3.59 -16.23 -0.26
N LYS A 95 -4.28 -16.44 0.87
CA LYS A 95 -4.91 -17.72 1.22
C LYS A 95 -5.96 -18.14 0.18
N LYS A 96 -6.76 -17.20 -0.33
CA LYS A 96 -7.81 -17.48 -1.33
C LYS A 96 -7.24 -18.12 -2.60
N TRP A 97 -6.08 -17.67 -3.04
CA TRP A 97 -5.44 -18.14 -4.28
C TRP A 97 -4.32 -19.16 -4.04
N ASN A 98 -4.07 -19.54 -2.78
CA ASN A 98 -3.03 -20.48 -2.39
C ASN A 98 -1.63 -20.08 -2.90
N VAL A 99 -1.29 -18.81 -2.76
CA VAL A 99 0.02 -18.24 -3.12
C VAL A 99 0.64 -17.53 -1.90
N GLY A 100 1.94 -17.26 -1.95
CA GLY A 100 2.63 -16.47 -0.93
C GLY A 100 2.59 -17.08 0.47
N THR A 101 2.87 -18.38 0.60
CA THR A 101 2.80 -19.10 1.89
C THR A 101 3.69 -18.50 2.97
N LYS A 102 4.88 -18.03 2.60
CA LYS A 102 5.80 -17.37 3.54
C LYS A 102 5.24 -16.03 4.03
N GLU A 103 4.63 -15.29 3.13
CA GLU A 103 4.03 -13.99 3.41
C GLU A 103 2.80 -14.17 4.31
N VAL A 104 2.00 -15.21 4.05
CA VAL A 104 0.89 -15.62 4.91
C VAL A 104 1.36 -15.94 6.33
N GLU A 105 2.39 -16.77 6.47
CA GLU A 105 2.92 -17.15 7.80
C GLU A 105 3.37 -15.91 8.57
N ARG A 106 4.18 -15.04 7.96
CA ARG A 106 4.65 -13.80 8.59
C ARG A 106 3.51 -12.85 8.96
N GLY A 107 2.52 -12.70 8.10
CA GLY A 107 1.34 -11.87 8.35
C GLY A 107 0.48 -12.40 9.50
N ASP A 108 0.30 -13.72 9.59
CA ASP A 108 -0.44 -14.36 10.67
C ASP A 108 0.21 -14.06 12.05
N TYR A 109 1.55 -14.10 12.17
CA TYR A 109 2.25 -13.75 13.42
C TYR A 109 2.15 -12.27 13.82
N THR A 110 1.85 -11.39 12.86
CA THR A 110 1.78 -9.94 13.11
C THR A 110 0.38 -9.51 13.58
N CYS A 111 -0.63 -10.37 13.37
CA CYS A 111 -2.01 -10.14 13.77
C CYS A 111 -2.36 -10.67 15.18
N VAL A 112 -1.40 -11.29 15.89
CA VAL A 112 -1.56 -11.86 17.25
C VAL A 112 -0.77 -11.05 18.26
#